data_AF-A0A5K1B7V3-F1
#
_entry.id   AF-A0A5K1B7V3-F1
#
_cell.length_a   1.000
_cell.length_b   1.000
_cell.length_c   1.000
_cell.angle_alpha   90.00
_cell.angle_beta   90.00
_cell.angle_gamma   90.00
#
_symmetry.space_group_name_H-M   'P 1'
#
loop_
_entity.id
_entity.type
_entity.pdbx_description
1 polymer ?
#
loop_
_entity_poly.entity_id
_entity_poly.type
_entity_poly.pdbx_seq_one_letter_code
_entity_poly.pdbx_strand_id
1 'polypeptide(L)' 'EGRRYFDSMSRVYGIEPGIKHYGCMVDLYGRAGLLDEAYEFVRSLPIKPTLILWRTLLAACAVHGNVELGKHV' A
#
# COMPACT_ATOMS: atom_id res chain seq x y z
N GLU A 1 4.17 -5.98 -12.43
CA GLU A 1 4.72 -4.70 -12.93
C GLU A 1 4.82 -3.58 -11.90
N GLY A 2 3.76 -3.16 -11.18
CA GLY A 2 3.83 -2.02 -10.23
C GLY A 2 4.96 -2.11 -9.19
N ARG A 3 5.05 -3.25 -8.48
CA ARG A 3 6.16 -3.55 -7.54
C ARG A 3 7.55 -3.36 -8.17
N ARG A 4 7.74 -3.88 -9.40
CA ARG A 4 9.02 -3.78 -10.12
C ARG A 4 9.43 -2.33 -10.36
N TYR A 5 8.50 -1.47 -10.77
CA TYR A 5 8.80 -0.05 -10.94
C TYR A 5 9.10 0.65 -9.61
N PHE A 6 8.31 0.36 -8.58
CA PHE A 6 8.55 0.89 -7.23
C PHE A 6 9.94 0.50 -6.70
N ASP A 7 10.31 -0.79 -6.79
CA ASP A 7 11.62 -1.29 -6.34
C ASP A 7 12.78 -0.69 -7.15
N SER A 8 12.56 -0.44 -8.45
CA SER A 8 13.58 0.17 -9.31
C SER A 8 13.92 1.59 -8.90
N MET A 9 13.01 2.34 -8.26
CA MET A 9 13.25 3.71 -7.80
C MET A 9 14.49 3.75 -6.92
N SER A 10 14.53 2.95 -5.85
CA SER A 10 15.69 2.89 -4.96
C SER A 10 16.85 2.12 -5.60
N ARG A 11 16.58 0.92 -6.15
CA ARG A 11 17.65 -0.02 -6.53
C ARG A 11 18.42 0.37 -7.79
N VAL A 12 17.76 1.04 -8.74
CA VAL A 12 18.34 1.38 -10.05
C VAL A 12 18.59 2.87 -10.16
N TYR A 13 17.65 3.69 -9.69
CA TYR A 13 17.68 5.13 -9.87
C TYR A 13 18.15 5.91 -8.63
N GLY A 14 18.34 5.25 -7.47
CA GLY A 14 18.73 5.92 -6.22
C GLY A 14 17.70 6.91 -5.68
N ILE A 15 16.43 6.76 -6.07
CA ILE A 15 15.31 7.61 -5.68
C ILE A 15 14.59 6.97 -4.50
N GLU A 16 14.62 7.62 -3.34
CA GLU A 16 13.89 7.18 -2.16
C GLU A 16 12.37 7.39 -2.32
N PRO A 17 11.53 6.36 -2.14
CA PRO A 17 10.08 6.49 -2.24
C PRO A 17 9.51 7.39 -1.15
N GLY A 18 8.87 8.49 -1.57
CA GLY A 18 8.07 9.33 -0.68
C GLY A 18 6.63 8.84 -0.45
N ILE A 19 5.91 9.56 0.43
CA ILE A 19 4.54 9.22 0.85
C ILE A 19 3.53 9.03 -0.29
N LYS A 20 3.68 9.81 -1.38
CA LYS A 20 2.83 9.68 -2.57
C LYS A 20 3.03 8.32 -3.26
N HIS A 21 4.26 7.85 -3.35
CA HIS A 21 4.57 6.55 -3.95
C HIS A 21 4.06 5.39 -3.09
N TYR A 22 4.17 5.49 -1.76
CA TYR A 22 3.55 4.52 -0.85
C TYR A 22 2.03 4.49 -1.03
N GLY A 23 1.38 5.64 -1.18
CA GLY A 23 -0.05 5.72 -1.48
C GLY A 23 -0.43 5.03 -2.78
N CYS A 24 0.36 5.21 -3.84
CA CYS A 24 0.17 4.49 -5.10
C CYS A 24 0.32 2.98 -4.94
N MET A 25 1.26 2.52 -4.12
CA MET A 25 1.44 1.07 -3.86
C MET A 25 0.26 0.46 -3.11
N VAL A 26 -0.28 1.16 -2.10
CA VAL A 26 -1.48 0.70 -1.37
C VAL A 26 -2.70 0.67 -2.30
N ASP A 27 -2.92 1.70 -3.12
CA ASP A 27 -3.99 1.71 -4.12
C ASP A 27 -3.82 0.58 -5.14
N LEU A 28 -2.58 0.32 -5.60
CA LEU A 28 -2.29 -0.75 -6.56
C LEU A 28 -2.56 -2.14 -5.98
N TYR A 29 -2.17 -2.41 -4.73
CA TYR A 29 -2.52 -3.66 -4.06
C TYR A 29 -4.03 -3.77 -3.83
N GLY A 30 -4.66 -2.69 -3.37
CA GLY A 30 -6.10 -2.62 -3.12
C GLY A 30 -6.91 -2.98 -4.36
N ARG A 31 -6.63 -2.35 -5.51
CA ARG A 31 -7.30 -2.63 -6.79
C ARG A 31 -7.07 -4.05 -7.31
N ALA A 32 -5.94 -4.66 -6.94
CA ALA A 32 -5.62 -6.03 -7.31
C ALA A 32 -6.26 -7.07 -6.38
N GLY A 33 -6.97 -6.65 -5.31
CA GLY A 33 -7.51 -7.54 -4.28
C GLY A 33 -6.45 -8.15 -3.35
N LEU A 34 -5.21 -7.67 -3.42
CA LEU A 34 -4.07 -8.14 -2.62
C LEU A 34 -4.03 -7.41 -1.27
N LEU A 35 -5.09 -7.60 -0.48
CA LEU A 35 -5.33 -6.78 0.72
C LEU A 35 -4.36 -7.08 1.85
N ASP A 36 -3.98 -8.35 2.04
CA ASP A 36 -3.00 -8.74 3.07
C ASP A 36 -1.62 -8.16 2.75
N GLU A 37 -1.21 -8.19 1.47
CA GLU A 37 0.01 -7.54 1.02
C GLU A 37 -0.04 -6.02 1.17
N ALA A 38 -1.22 -5.41 0.95
CA ALA A 38 -1.41 -3.98 1.20
C ALA A 38 -1.24 -3.64 2.69
N TYR A 39 -1.81 -4.45 3.58
CA TYR A 39 -1.72 -4.28 5.02
C TYR A 39 -0.27 -4.42 5.52
N GLU A 40 0.41 -5.50 5.11
CA GLU A 40 1.81 -5.73 5.46
C GLU A 40 2.73 -4.65 4.88
N PHE A 41 2.46 -4.19 3.65
CA PHE A 41 3.21 -3.09 3.05
C PHE A 41 3.12 -1.82 3.90
N VAL A 42 1.91 -1.42 4.32
CA VAL A 42 1.72 -0.25 5.19
C VAL A 42 2.45 -0.41 6.52
N ARG A 43 2.44 -1.61 7.11
CA ARG A 43 3.15 -1.91 8.37
C ARG A 43 4.67 -1.91 8.24
N SER A 44 5.19 -2.28 7.08
CA SER A 44 6.63 -2.35 6.79
C SER A 44 7.26 -1.00 6.45
N LEU A 45 6.47 0.07 6.34
CA LEU A 45 6.99 1.37 5.91
C LEU A 45 8.06 1.89 6.88
N PRO A 46 9.18 2.43 6.37
CA PRO A 46 10.24 3.01 7.20
C PRO A 46 9.83 4.36 7.84
N ILE A 47 8.60 4.80 7.59
CA ILE A 47 8.01 6.03 8.11
C ILE A 47 6.67 5.72 8.77
N LYS A 48 6.22 6.61 9.66
CA LYS A 48 4.88 6.50 10.24
C LYS A 48 3.83 6.55 9.12
N PRO A 49 2.99 5.51 8.95
CA PRO A 49 1.93 5.52 7.97
C PRO A 49 0.97 6.68 8.21
N THR A 50 0.55 7.34 7.14
CA THR A 50 -0.42 8.44 7.24
C THR A 50 -1.85 7.89 7.24
N LEU A 51 -2.80 8.67 7.77
CA LEU A 51 -4.22 8.34 7.75
C LEU A 51 -4.74 8.04 6.35
N ILE A 52 -4.15 8.66 5.32
CA ILE A 52 -4.54 8.45 3.93
C ILE A 52 -4.24 7.02 3.47
N LEU A 53 -3.12 6.42 3.90
CA LEU A 53 -2.77 5.04 3.52
C LEU A 53 -3.77 4.04 4.09
N TRP A 54 -4.09 4.17 5.38
CA TRP A 54 -5.10 3.33 6.03
C TRP A 54 -6.49 3.53 5.43
N ARG A 55 -6.87 4.78 5.12
CA ARG A 55 -8.16 5.05 4.46
C ARG A 55 -8.26 4.40 3.09
N THR A 56 -7.18 4.43 2.30
CA THR A 56 -7.13 3.75 0.99
C THR A 56 -7.27 2.23 1.15
N LEU A 57 -6.58 1.64 2.12
CA LEU A 57 -6.69 0.21 2.41
C LEU A 57 -8.10 -0.18 2.90
N LEU A 58 -8.70 0.61 3.78
CA LEU A 58 -10.07 0.39 4.26
C LEU A 58 -11.09 0.44 3.11
N ALA A 59 -10.93 1.41 2.20
CA ALA A 59 -11.76 1.50 1.01
C ALA A 59 -11.61 0.25 0.12
N ALA A 60 -10.39 -0.27 -0.05
CA ALA A 60 -10.17 -1.53 -0.76
C ALA A 60 -10.82 -2.73 -0.06
N CYS A 61 -10.72 -2.81 1.27
CA CYS A 61 -11.40 -3.85 2.06
C CYS A 61 -12.91 -3.82 1.84
N ALA A 62 -13.51 -2.63 1.84
CA ALA A 62 -14.94 -2.46 1.56
C ALA A 62 -15.33 -2.91 0.14
N VAL A 63 -14.54 -2.55 -0.87
CA VAL A 63 -14.78 -2.94 -2.27
C VAL A 63 -14.71 -4.46 -2.46
N HIS A 64 -13.77 -5.12 -1.80
CA HIS A 64 -13.55 -6.56 -1.90
C HIS A 64 -14.32 -7.39 -0.85
N GLY A 65 -15.10 -6.75 0.03
CA GLY A 65 -15.88 -7.42 1.06
C GLY A 65 -15.06 -8.09 2.18
N ASN A 66 -13.79 -7.71 2.37
CA ASN A 66 -12.95 -8.26 3.43
C ASN A 66 -13.18 -7.50 4.76
N VAL A 67 -14.24 -7.89 5.45
CA VAL A 67 -14.67 -7.27 6.72
C VAL A 67 -13.67 -7.52 7.85
N GLU A 68 -13.07 -8.70 7.91
CA GLU A 68 -12.14 -9.04 9.01
C GLU A 68 -10.88 -8.18 8.95
N LEU A 69 -10.25 -8.04 7.79
CA LEU A 69 -9.11 -7.14 7.66
C LEU A 69 -9.52 -5.68 7.91
N GLY A 70 -10.70 -5.27 7.42
CA GLY A 70 -11.23 -3.92 7.64
C GLY A 70 -11.41 -3.53 9.11
N LYS A 71 -11.55 -4.48 10.05
CA LYS A 71 -11.58 -4.21 11.50
C LYS A 71 -10.20 -3.90 12.09
N HIS A 72 -9.14 -4.32 11.42
CA HIS A 72 -7.74 -4.16 11.84
C HIS A 72 -7.02 -2.98 11.19
N VAL A 73 -7.68 -2.31 10.24
CA VAL A 73 -7.24 -1.10 9.54
C VAL A 73 -7.73 0.14 10.28
#